data_AF-A0A3M1JLK4-F1
#
_entry.id   AF-A0A3M1JLK4-F1
#
_cell.length_a   1.000
_cell.length_b   1.000
_cell.length_c   1.000
_cell.angle_alpha   90.00
_cell.angle_beta   90.00
_cell.angle_gamma   90.00
#
_symmetry.space_group_name_H-M   'P 1'
#
loop_
_entity.id
_entity.type
_entity.pdbx_description
1 polymer ?
#
loop_
_entity_poly.entity_id
_entity_poly.type
_entity_poly.pdbx_seq_one_letter_code
_entity_poly.pdbx_strand_id
1 'polypeptide(L)'
;LLRHINTVYLIIAGILIGAGVFVALTRFIVPEIDRREKERLEKESYEINKLLDIIDESKTGLTVLKAAQRMHRPLKEVMEIAEFLEGEGIVEEADNKITLTSYGRKIRQESKNFEAR
;
A
#
# COMPACT_ATOMS: atom_id res chain seq x y z
N LEU A 1 13.81 0.37 17.41
CA LEU A 1 14.40 0.32 16.06
C LEU A 1 14.09 -0.99 15.33
N LEU A 2 14.46 -2.17 15.84
CA LEU A 2 14.16 -3.47 15.18
C LEU A 2 12.67 -3.74 14.90
N ARG A 3 11.74 -3.30 15.75
CA ARG A 3 10.30 -3.46 15.51
C ARG A 3 9.76 -2.60 14.35
N HIS A 4 10.25 -1.37 14.18
CA HIS A 4 9.75 -0.46 13.14
C HIS A 4 10.17 -0.91 11.74
N ILE A 5 11.40 -1.42 11.63
CA ILE A 5 11.95 -1.97 10.38
C ILE A 5 11.13 -3.20 9.94
N ASN A 6 10.73 -4.06 10.87
CA ASN A 6 9.88 -5.21 10.55
C ASN A 6 8.50 -4.80 10.02
N THR A 7 7.86 -3.77 10.59
CA THR A 7 6.53 -3.32 10.15
C THR A 7 6.54 -2.75 8.74
N VAL A 8 7.55 -1.95 8.37
CA VAL A 8 7.67 -1.37 7.02
C VAL A 8 7.87 -2.46 5.97
N TYR A 9 8.78 -3.42 6.20
CA TYR A 9 8.97 -4.53 5.27
C TYR A 9 7.76 -5.46 5.18
N LEU A 10 7.00 -5.62 6.27
CA LEU A 10 5.72 -6.33 6.26
C LEU A 10 4.69 -5.60 5.39
N ILE A 11 4.58 -4.28 5.50
CA ILE A 11 3.67 -3.49 4.66
C ILE A 11 4.07 -3.61 3.18
N ILE A 12 5.34 -3.46 2.83
CA ILE A 12 5.84 -3.61 1.46
C ILE A 12 5.60 -5.04 0.94
N ALA A 13 5.82 -6.07 1.75
CA ALA A 13 5.45 -7.44 1.41
C ALA A 13 3.94 -7.59 1.21
N GLY A 14 3.12 -6.87 1.99
CA GLY A 14 1.67 -6.83 1.81
C GLY A 14 1.21 -6.12 0.53
N ILE A 15 1.99 -5.16 0.04
CA ILE A 15 1.79 -4.57 -1.30
C ILE A 15 2.13 -5.60 -2.39
N LEU A 16 3.27 -6.29 -2.25
CA LEU A 16 3.80 -7.20 -3.27
C LEU A 16 2.97 -8.47 -3.47
N ILE A 17 2.38 -9.02 -2.41
CA ILE A 17 1.70 -10.32 -2.45
C ILE A 17 0.16 -10.15 -2.39
N GLY A 18 -0.32 -8.92 -2.23
CA GLY A 18 -1.74 -8.60 -2.05
C GLY A 18 -2.20 -8.86 -0.60
N ALA A 19 -3.23 -8.12 -0.18
CA ALA A 19 -3.70 -8.14 1.21
C ALA A 19 -4.13 -9.54 1.68
N GLY A 20 -4.70 -10.37 0.79
CA GLY A 20 -5.15 -11.72 1.14
C GLY A 20 -4.02 -12.71 1.43
N VAL A 21 -2.87 -12.56 0.78
CA VAL A 21 -1.76 -13.52 0.88
C VAL A 21 -0.77 -13.09 1.95
N PHE A 22 -0.63 -11.78 2.15
CA PHE A 22 0.02 -11.21 3.33
C PHE A 22 -0.53 -11.81 4.65
N VAL A 23 -1.85 -11.96 4.72
CA VAL A 23 -2.56 -12.57 5.85
C VAL A 23 -2.31 -14.07 6.00
N ALA A 24 -2.14 -14.76 4.88
CA ALA A 24 -1.82 -16.18 4.88
C ALA A 24 -0.37 -16.41 5.36
N LEU A 25 0.59 -15.61 4.89
CA LEU A 25 2.00 -15.75 5.23
C LEU A 25 2.34 -15.31 6.65
N THR A 26 1.70 -14.26 7.17
CA THR A 26 1.86 -13.84 8.57
C THR A 26 1.47 -14.94 9.56
N ARG A 27 0.50 -15.80 9.23
CA ARG A 27 0.15 -16.98 10.06
C ARG A 27 1.29 -18.01 10.18
N PHE A 28 2.15 -18.11 9.17
CA PHE A 28 3.25 -19.09 9.15
C PHE A 28 4.57 -18.51 9.66
N ILE A 29 4.83 -17.22 9.42
CA ILE A 29 6.15 -16.59 9.67
C ILE A 29 6.23 -15.96 11.06
N VAL A 30 5.11 -15.44 11.59
CA VAL A 30 5.10 -14.75 12.89
C VAL A 30 3.90 -15.22 13.74
N PRO A 31 4.00 -16.40 14.38
CA PRO A 31 2.90 -16.97 15.18
C PRO A 31 2.52 -16.12 16.41
N GLU A 32 3.33 -15.13 16.78
CA GLU A 32 3.16 -14.25 17.95
C GLU A 32 2.58 -12.86 17.63
N ILE A 33 2.12 -12.61 16.40
CA ILE A 33 1.36 -11.38 16.12
C ILE A 33 0.01 -11.48 16.83
N ASP A 34 -0.19 -10.64 17.85
CA ASP A 34 -1.47 -10.44 18.52
C ASP A 34 -2.56 -10.21 17.46
N ARG A 35 -3.72 -10.83 17.64
CA ARG A 35 -4.89 -10.70 16.74
C ARG A 35 -5.20 -9.24 16.40
N ARG A 36 -5.03 -8.31 17.34
CA ARG A 36 -5.24 -6.87 17.10
C ARG A 36 -4.22 -6.26 16.14
N GLU A 37 -2.96 -6.65 16.27
CA GLU A 37 -1.88 -6.17 15.40
C GLU A 37 -2.07 -6.71 13.98
N LYS A 38 -2.55 -7.96 13.87
CA LYS A 38 -2.93 -8.54 12.58
C LYS A 38 -4.05 -7.77 11.89
N GLU A 39 -5.16 -7.52 12.60
CA GLU A 39 -6.30 -6.77 12.06
C GLU A 39 -5.89 -5.34 11.63
N ARG A 40 -4.94 -4.73 12.35
CA ARG A 40 -4.34 -3.43 11.99
C ARG A 40 -3.56 -3.52 10.67
N LEU A 41 -2.63 -4.45 10.56
CA LEU A 41 -1.81 -4.62 9.35
C LEU A 41 -2.65 -4.99 8.12
N GLU A 42 -3.71 -5.78 8.31
CA GLU A 42 -4.70 -6.11 7.28
C GLU A 42 -5.38 -4.85 6.73
N LYS A 43 -5.86 -3.99 7.65
CA LYS A 43 -6.50 -2.74 7.29
C LYS A 43 -5.53 -1.79 6.56
N GLU A 44 -4.31 -1.63 7.09
CA GLU A 44 -3.28 -0.79 6.48
C GLU A 44 -2.90 -1.29 5.07
N SER A 45 -2.67 -2.59 4.91
CA SER A 45 -2.38 -3.20 3.61
C SER A 45 -3.52 -3.02 2.60
N TYR A 46 -4.77 -3.16 3.04
CA TYR A 46 -5.94 -2.92 2.20
C TYR A 46 -6.01 -1.46 1.73
N GLU A 47 -5.80 -0.51 2.63
CA GLU A 47 -5.87 0.93 2.32
C GLU A 47 -4.79 1.35 1.33
N ILE A 48 -3.56 0.85 1.49
CA ILE A 48 -2.46 1.09 0.57
C ILE A 48 -2.78 0.52 -0.82
N ASN A 49 -3.20 -0.75 -0.90
CA ASN A 49 -3.52 -1.38 -2.20
C ASN A 49 -4.65 -0.63 -2.92
N LYS A 50 -5.68 -0.20 -2.18
CA LYS A 50 -6.78 0.60 -2.73
C LYS A 50 -6.29 1.95 -3.28
N LEU A 51 -5.37 2.63 -2.59
CA LEU A 51 -4.79 3.87 -3.09
C LEU A 51 -3.99 3.62 -4.38
N LEU A 52 -3.16 2.57 -4.41
CA LEU A 52 -2.37 2.21 -5.59
C LEU A 52 -3.26 1.90 -6.80
N ASP A 53 -4.40 1.22 -6.61
CA ASP A 53 -5.37 0.99 -7.68
C ASP A 53 -5.97 2.28 -8.23
N ILE A 54 -6.35 3.18 -7.34
CA ILE A 54 -6.90 4.48 -7.74
C ILE A 54 -5.89 5.30 -8.56
N ILE A 55 -4.61 5.24 -8.19
CA ILE A 55 -3.52 5.92 -8.92
C ILE A 55 -3.29 5.25 -10.28
N ASP A 56 -3.20 3.93 -10.32
CA ASP A 56 -2.98 3.14 -11.54
C ASP A 56 -4.09 3.39 -12.58
N GLU A 57 -5.35 3.43 -12.15
CA GLU A 57 -6.49 3.74 -13.00
C GLU A 57 -6.45 5.15 -13.60
N SER A 58 -5.87 6.13 -12.90
CA SER A 58 -5.83 7.52 -13.37
C SER A 58 -4.89 7.72 -14.56
N LYS A 59 -3.90 6.83 -14.75
CA LYS A 59 -2.81 6.82 -15.78
C LYS A 59 -1.93 8.07 -15.89
N THR A 60 -2.47 9.25 -15.58
CA THR A 60 -1.87 10.59 -15.63
C THR A 60 -1.66 11.17 -14.23
N GLY A 61 -1.87 10.34 -13.20
CA GLY A 61 -1.87 10.75 -11.80
C GLY A 61 -3.16 11.41 -11.36
N LEU A 62 -3.29 11.64 -10.06
CA LEU A 62 -4.41 12.38 -9.49
C LEU A 62 -3.97 13.15 -8.25
N THR A 63 -4.75 14.15 -7.84
CA THR A 63 -4.48 14.85 -6.58
C THR A 63 -4.81 13.96 -5.39
N VAL A 64 -4.11 14.17 -4.27
CA VAL A 64 -4.39 13.45 -3.01
C VAL A 64 -5.84 13.68 -2.55
N LEU A 65 -6.38 14.88 -2.79
CA LEU A 65 -7.80 15.18 -2.52
C LEU A 65 -8.76 14.27 -3.31
N LYS A 66 -8.50 14.08 -4.61
CA LYS A 66 -9.31 13.21 -5.44
C LYS A 66 -9.14 11.74 -5.02
N ALA A 67 -7.96 11.35 -4.57
CA ALA A 67 -7.71 10.01 -4.03
C ALA A 67 -8.53 9.79 -2.76
N ALA A 68 -8.49 10.73 -1.82
CA ALA A 68 -9.26 10.69 -0.57
C ALA A 68 -10.78 10.58 -0.82
N GLN A 69 -11.30 11.36 -1.78
CA GLN A 69 -12.70 11.27 -2.20
C GLN A 69 -13.07 9.87 -2.72
N ARG A 70 -12.23 9.27 -3.58
CA ARG A 70 -12.47 7.92 -4.12
C ARG A 70 -12.31 6.82 -3.07
N MET A 71 -11.44 7.02 -2.09
CA MET A 71 -11.26 6.09 -0.99
C MET A 71 -12.38 6.15 0.06
N HIS A 72 -13.15 7.24 0.08
CA HIS A 72 -14.05 7.61 1.17
C HIS A 72 -13.31 7.71 2.52
N ARG A 73 -12.15 8.37 2.50
CA ARG A 73 -11.26 8.53 3.66
C ARG A 73 -10.96 9.99 3.94
N PRO A 74 -10.64 10.35 5.19
CA PRO A 74 -10.12 11.68 5.53
C PRO A 74 -8.87 12.01 4.70
N LEU A 75 -8.77 13.25 4.24
CA LEU A 75 -7.63 13.73 3.44
C LEU A 75 -6.29 13.45 4.14
N LYS A 76 -6.23 13.69 5.46
CA LYS A 76 -5.04 13.49 6.27
C LYS A 76 -4.53 12.05 6.23
N GLU A 77 -5.42 11.06 6.35
CA GLU A 77 -5.05 9.65 6.30
C GLU A 77 -4.47 9.28 4.93
N VAL A 78 -5.06 9.79 3.84
CA VAL A 78 -4.58 9.50 2.48
C VAL A 78 -3.27 10.24 2.17
N MET A 79 -3.07 11.44 2.73
CA MET A 79 -1.77 12.12 2.68
C MET A 79 -0.68 11.29 3.37
N GLU A 80 -0.92 10.81 4.59
CA GLU A 80 0.05 9.99 5.33
C GLU A 80 0.44 8.72 4.55
N ILE A 81 -0.51 8.08 3.88
CA ILE A 81 -0.25 6.92 3.01
C ILE A 81 0.56 7.34 1.77
N ALA A 82 0.19 8.46 1.12
CA ALA A 82 0.88 8.94 -0.07
C ALA A 82 2.34 9.32 0.22
N GLU A 83 2.59 10.05 1.31
CA GLU A 83 3.92 10.41 1.79
C GLU A 83 4.77 9.18 2.12
N PHE A 84 4.17 8.15 2.75
CA PHE A 84 4.84 6.87 2.98
C PHE A 84 5.25 6.21 1.65
N LEU A 85 4.32 6.11 0.70
CA LEU A 85 4.61 5.49 -0.61
C LEU A 85 5.64 6.28 -1.43
N GLU A 86 5.69 7.60 -1.27
CA GLU A 86 6.69 8.46 -1.88
C GLU A 86 8.07 8.24 -1.25
N GLY A 87 8.14 8.15 0.08
CA GLY A 87 9.37 7.80 0.80
C GLY A 87 9.94 6.44 0.39
N GLU A 88 9.09 5.48 0.02
CA GLU A 88 9.48 4.17 -0.51
C GLU A 88 9.74 4.17 -2.04
N GLY A 89 9.60 5.32 -2.71
CA GLY A 89 9.83 5.48 -4.16
C GLY A 89 8.81 4.75 -5.04
N ILE A 90 7.66 4.38 -4.49
CA ILE A 90 6.57 3.68 -5.20
C ILE A 90 5.72 4.68 -5.99
N VAL A 91 5.46 5.84 -5.40
CA VAL A 91 4.79 6.97 -6.05
C VAL A 91 5.74 8.15 -6.12
N GLU A 92 5.44 9.09 -7.02
CA GLU A 92 6.08 10.40 -7.09
C GLU A 92 5.00 11.48 -7.22
N GLU A 93 5.21 12.62 -6.56
CA GLU A 93 4.38 13.80 -6.74
C GLU A 93 4.99 14.76 -7.78
N ALA A 94 4.22 15.04 -8.83
CA ALA A 94 4.55 16.05 -9.84
C ALA A 94 3.29 16.83 -10.21
N ASP A 95 3.38 18.15 -10.34
CA ASP A 95 2.26 19.03 -10.67
C ASP A 95 1.02 18.82 -9.77
N ASN A 96 1.25 18.65 -8.46
CA ASN A 96 0.24 18.32 -7.43
C ASN A 96 -0.54 17.02 -7.71
N LYS A 97 0.04 16.10 -8.47
CA LYS A 97 -0.53 14.79 -8.75
C LYS A 97 0.43 13.70 -8.30
N ILE A 98 -0.11 12.74 -7.57
CA ILE A 98 0.58 11.49 -7.27
C ILE A 98 0.45 10.54 -8.46
N THR A 99 1.56 9.98 -8.89
CA THR A 99 1.67 8.98 -9.98
C THR A 99 2.50 7.80 -9.52
N LEU A 100 2.32 6.63 -10.15
CA LEU A 100 3.23 5.50 -9.91
C LEU A 100 4.58 5.76 -10.59
N THR A 101 5.68 5.50 -9.88
CA THR A 101 7.01 5.47 -10.50
C THR A 101 7.16 4.22 -11.38
N SER A 102 8.26 4.12 -12.12
CA SER A 102 8.59 2.87 -12.83
C SER A 102 8.75 1.68 -11.88
N TYR A 103 9.26 1.91 -10.67
CA TYR A 103 9.35 0.89 -9.62
C TYR A 103 7.97 0.51 -9.09
N GLY A 104 7.12 1.49 -8.78
CA GLY A 104 5.76 1.24 -8.30
C GLY A 104 4.87 0.52 -9.32
N ARG A 105 4.99 0.83 -10.61
CA ARG A 105 4.32 0.08 -11.69
C ARG A 105 4.72 -1.39 -11.73
N LYS A 106 6.02 -1.67 -11.57
CA LYS A 106 6.53 -3.05 -11.54
C LYS A 106 5.96 -3.82 -10.34
N ILE A 107 5.99 -3.21 -9.15
CA ILE A 107 5.37 -3.78 -7.94
C ILE A 107 3.88 -4.06 -8.16
N ARG A 108 3.12 -3.10 -8.70
CA ARG A 108 1.67 -3.28 -8.92
C ARG A 108 1.40 -4.42 -9.92
N GLN A 109 2.19 -4.53 -10.98
CA GLN A 109 2.05 -5.61 -11.96
C GLN A 109 2.35 -6.98 -11.34
N GLU A 110 3.42 -7.09 -10.54
CA GLU A 110 3.77 -8.33 -9.83
C GLU A 110 2.68 -8.74 -8.84
N SER A 111 2.14 -7.78 -8.09
CA SER A 111 1.01 -7.97 -7.16
C SER A 111 -0.24 -8.51 -7.88
N LYS A 112 -0.66 -7.88 -9.00
CA LYS A 112 -1.80 -8.35 -9.82
C LYS A 112 -1.56 -9.74 -10.42
N ASN A 113 -0.34 -10.03 -10.85
CA ASN A 113 0.02 -11.36 -11.37
C ASN A 113 -0.02 -12.44 -10.28
N PHE A 114 0.25 -12.07 -9.02
CA PHE A 114 0.15 -12.98 -7.89
C PHE A 114 -1.31 -13.28 -7.55
N GLU A 115 -2.16 -12.25 -7.50
CA GLU A 115 -3.60 -12.39 -7.19
C GLU A 115 -4.39 -13.21 -8.22
N ALA A 116 -3.91 -13.29 -9.46
CA ALA A 116 -4.55 -14.05 -10.54
C ALA A 116 -4.24 -15.56 -10.55
N ARG A 117 -3.37 -16.04 -9.64
CA ARG A 117 -2.98 -17.45 -9.51
C ARG A 117 -3.75 -18.15 -8.39
#